data_AF-K1TZZ3-F1
#
_entry.id   AF-K1TZZ3-F1
#
_cell.length_a   1.000
_cell.length_b   1.000
_cell.length_c   1.000
_cell.angle_alpha   90.00
_cell.angle_beta   90.00
_cell.angle_gamma   90.00
#
_symmetry.space_group_name_H-M   'P 1'
#
loop_
_entity.id
_entity.type
_entity.pdbx_description
1 polymer ?
#
loop_
_entity_poly.entity_id
_entity_poly.type
_entity_poly.pdbx_seq_one_letter_code
_entity_poly.pdbx_strand_id
1 'polypeptide(L)'
;MLLKASHKLNDWVDVAASFSFANSKPRNAQLNAGELFVNANTNVINPLFDVDYFRNKYLGEHGGIASTSYGDQYGSVPSSAKNYFFKVDNYDYVRKETVIRPTFEVNVKMTDWLKFKADANMNRYYTSIEDKQLGSGYANEGGYYGITQDIKEQFTVGGTFTASKQIKDFSLGGFARFEYYNTSSQHSKVSTDGGMVVPGEWFVENSKKTKKSESTISGSKRIISAIFALNLGWKINSIWMLQDVMTGLLHWYMPIVQVITHTSILLYQVHG
;
A
#
# COMPACT_ATOMS: atom_id res chain seq x y z
N MET A 1 12.73 -5.01 -7.96
CA MET A 1 13.02 -5.73 -9.22
C MET A 1 11.91 -5.47 -10.22
N LEU A 2 12.26 -5.26 -11.49
CA LEU A 2 11.33 -5.06 -12.59
C LEU A 2 11.77 -5.94 -13.76
N LEU A 3 10.87 -6.78 -14.25
CA LEU A 3 11.04 -7.57 -15.46
C LEU A 3 10.06 -7.05 -16.52
N LYS A 4 10.54 -6.86 -17.75
CA LYS A 4 9.74 -6.42 -18.90
C LYS A 4 10.12 -7.25 -20.11
N ALA A 5 9.14 -7.69 -20.87
CA ALA A 5 9.32 -8.34 -22.15
C ALA A 5 8.26 -7.84 -23.12
N SER A 6 8.66 -7.60 -24.37
CA SER A 6 7.74 -7.32 -25.47
C SER A 6 8.17 -8.08 -26.70
N HIS A 7 7.21 -8.53 -27.50
CA HIS A 7 7.47 -9.29 -28.69
C HIS A 7 6.39 -8.99 -29.74
N LYS A 8 6.86 -8.65 -30.94
CA LYS A 8 6.00 -8.50 -32.11
C LYS A 8 5.80 -9.88 -32.72
N LEU A 9 4.61 -10.45 -32.55
CA LEU A 9 4.28 -11.79 -33.07
C LEU A 9 4.19 -11.79 -34.61
N ASN A 10 3.67 -10.70 -35.19
CA ASN A 10 3.58 -10.47 -36.62
C ASN A 10 3.32 -8.97 -36.90
N ASP A 11 3.11 -8.58 -38.16
CA ASP A 11 2.89 -7.17 -38.54
C ASP A 11 1.64 -6.52 -37.95
N TRP A 12 0.74 -7.30 -37.38
CA TRP A 12 -0.53 -6.82 -36.86
C TRP A 12 -0.77 -7.15 -35.38
N VAL A 13 0.12 -7.88 -34.70
CA VAL A 13 0.03 -8.20 -33.27
C VAL A 13 1.36 -7.96 -32.57
N ASP A 14 1.29 -7.20 -31.49
CA ASP A 14 2.37 -6.99 -30.53
C ASP A 14 1.87 -7.35 -29.12
N VAL A 15 2.73 -8.01 -28.35
CA VAL A 15 2.43 -8.36 -26.96
C VAL A 15 3.51 -7.83 -26.03
N ALA A 16 3.11 -7.34 -24.87
CA ALA A 16 4.01 -6.89 -23.82
C ALA A 16 3.56 -7.37 -22.45
N ALA A 17 4.51 -7.74 -21.61
CA ALA A 17 4.28 -8.12 -20.23
C ALA A 17 5.32 -7.46 -19.34
N SER A 18 4.90 -7.06 -18.13
CA SER A 18 5.83 -6.62 -17.09
C SER A 18 5.47 -7.19 -15.75
N PHE A 19 6.47 -7.29 -14.88
CA PHE A 19 6.33 -7.75 -13.52
C PHE A 19 7.23 -6.92 -12.62
N SER A 20 6.63 -6.17 -11.70
CA SER A 20 7.34 -5.44 -10.66
C SER A 20 7.19 -6.14 -9.32
N PHE A 21 8.31 -6.32 -8.63
CA PHE A 21 8.38 -6.85 -7.28
C PHE A 21 9.18 -5.92 -6.38
N ALA A 22 8.62 -5.56 -5.23
CA ALA A 22 9.32 -4.82 -4.18
C ALA A 22 9.06 -5.49 -2.84
N ASN A 23 10.09 -5.57 -2.00
CA ASN A 23 9.98 -6.06 -0.63
C ASN A 23 10.69 -5.10 0.31
N SER A 24 10.08 -4.81 1.45
CA SER A 24 10.67 -4.06 2.55
C SER A 24 10.48 -4.83 3.86
N LYS A 25 11.42 -4.67 4.79
CA LYS A 25 11.34 -5.24 6.14
C LYS A 25 11.76 -4.20 7.19
N PRO A 26 11.03 -3.08 7.34
CA PRO A 26 11.22 -2.22 8.51
C PRO A 26 11.08 -3.04 9.81
N ARG A 27 11.96 -2.73 10.76
CA ARG A 27 12.01 -3.33 12.09
C ARG A 27 12.13 -2.20 13.10
N ASN A 28 11.32 -2.25 14.16
CA ASN A 28 11.31 -1.30 15.28
C ASN A 28 11.34 0.17 14.83
N ALA A 29 10.16 0.77 14.69
CA ALA A 29 10.08 2.23 14.53
C ALA A 29 10.80 2.90 15.71
N GLN A 30 11.58 3.95 15.43
CA GLN A 30 12.34 4.66 16.45
C GLN A 30 11.38 5.18 17.52
N LEU A 31 11.59 4.77 18.78
CA LEU A 31 10.84 5.29 19.91
C LEU A 31 11.09 6.79 20.00
N ASN A 32 10.01 7.58 20.19
CA ASN A 32 10.07 9.03 20.19
C ASN A 32 10.79 9.57 21.44
N ALA A 33 12.12 9.61 21.40
CA ALA A 33 12.94 10.11 22.51
C ALA A 33 12.67 11.59 22.80
N GLY A 34 12.40 12.39 21.75
CA GLY A 34 12.13 13.82 21.88
C GLY A 34 10.89 14.12 22.74
N GLU A 35 9.84 13.31 22.60
CA GLU A 35 8.62 13.45 23.40
C GLU A 35 8.87 13.25 24.90
N LEU A 36 9.78 12.36 25.28
CA LEU A 36 10.14 12.13 26.69
C LEU A 36 10.82 13.33 27.34
N PHE A 37 11.39 14.27 26.57
CA PHE A 37 12.04 15.47 27.12
C PHE A 37 11.10 16.67 27.29
N VAL A 38 9.97 16.69 26.57
CA VAL A 38 9.11 17.90 26.46
C VAL A 38 7.67 17.67 26.90
N ASN A 39 7.18 16.43 26.94
CA ASN A 39 5.78 16.14 27.21
C ASN A 39 5.55 15.77 28.69
N ALA A 40 4.96 16.70 29.46
CA ALA A 40 4.62 16.51 30.87
C ALA A 40 3.58 15.40 31.15
N ASN A 41 2.83 14.95 30.13
CA ASN A 41 1.89 13.83 30.24
C ASN A 41 2.59 12.47 30.09
N THR A 42 3.84 12.47 29.64
CA THR A 42 4.74 11.31 29.71
C THR A 42 5.72 11.55 30.86
N ASN A 43 6.23 10.51 31.51
CA ASN A 43 7.21 10.68 32.59
C ASN A 43 8.47 11.38 32.05
N VAL A 44 8.56 12.71 32.26
CA VAL A 44 9.59 13.55 31.66
C VAL A 44 10.97 13.07 32.08
N ILE A 45 11.85 12.90 31.09
CA ILE A 45 13.27 12.68 31.28
C ILE A 45 13.91 14.06 31.46
N ASN A 46 14.49 14.31 32.62
CA ASN A 46 15.13 15.58 32.97
C ASN A 46 16.23 15.92 31.94
N PRO A 47 16.43 17.20 31.55
CA PRO A 47 17.59 17.63 30.75
C PRO A 47 18.96 17.17 31.27
N LEU A 48 19.08 16.88 32.57
CA LEU A 48 20.27 16.30 33.21
C LEU A 48 20.36 14.77 33.08
N PHE A 49 19.55 14.16 32.22
CA PHE A 49 19.52 12.71 32.05
C PHE A 49 20.75 12.21 31.29
N ASP A 50 21.57 11.45 32.00
CA ASP A 50 22.73 10.79 31.44
C ASP A 50 22.32 9.43 30.83
N VAL A 51 22.17 9.44 29.50
CA VAL A 51 21.81 8.24 28.72
C VAL A 51 22.83 7.12 28.94
N ASP A 52 24.12 7.43 28.97
CA ASP A 52 25.20 6.44 29.11
C ASP A 52 25.16 5.79 30.50
N TYR A 53 24.87 6.57 31.53
CA TYR A 53 24.73 6.07 32.90
C TYR A 53 23.51 5.14 33.06
N PHE A 54 22.37 5.47 32.45
CA PHE A 54 21.10 4.76 32.64
C PHE A 54 20.83 3.63 31.64
N ARG A 55 21.51 3.60 30.48
CA ARG A 55 21.28 2.64 29.37
C ARG A 55 21.23 1.17 29.80
N ASN A 56 22.02 0.79 30.79
CA ASN A 56 22.14 -0.60 31.26
C ASN A 56 21.49 -0.83 32.64
N LYS A 57 20.75 0.14 33.18
CA LYS A 57 20.21 0.10 34.56
C LYS A 57 18.70 0.01 34.58
N TYR A 58 18.16 -1.00 33.90
CA TYR A 58 16.71 -1.17 33.75
C TYR A 58 16.20 -2.58 34.09
N LEU A 59 17.07 -3.61 34.09
CA LEU A 59 16.70 -4.98 34.41
C LEU A 59 16.68 -5.22 35.93
N GLY A 60 15.64 -5.90 36.41
CA GLY A 60 15.55 -6.39 37.78
C GLY A 60 16.13 -7.80 37.92
N GLU A 61 16.69 -8.11 39.08
CA GLU A 61 17.16 -9.48 39.40
C GLU A 61 15.98 -10.45 39.46
N HIS A 62 14.81 -9.95 39.84
CA HIS A 62 13.56 -10.69 39.81
C HIS A 62 13.04 -11.01 38.38
N GLY A 63 13.70 -10.51 37.33
CA GLY A 63 13.24 -10.57 35.94
C GLY A 63 12.36 -9.37 35.54
N GLY A 64 12.31 -9.02 34.27
CA GLY A 64 11.58 -7.85 33.79
C GLY A 64 12.25 -6.53 34.16
N ILE A 65 11.45 -5.50 34.41
CA ILE A 65 11.92 -4.15 34.73
C ILE A 65 12.18 -4.01 36.22
N ALA A 66 13.36 -3.50 36.59
CA ALA A 66 13.75 -3.30 37.99
C ALA A 66 12.72 -2.49 38.79
N SER A 67 12.42 -2.94 40.01
CA SER A 67 11.42 -2.36 40.90
C SER A 67 11.90 -2.36 42.35
N THR A 68 11.61 -1.28 43.08
CA THR A 68 11.88 -1.20 44.52
C THR A 68 11.03 -2.19 45.33
N SER A 69 9.86 -2.58 44.81
CA SER A 69 8.97 -3.55 45.46
C SER A 69 9.60 -4.95 45.63
N TYR A 70 10.59 -5.29 44.78
CA TYR A 70 11.31 -6.56 44.86
C TYR A 70 12.74 -6.39 45.39
N GLY A 71 13.12 -5.17 45.81
CA GLY A 71 14.45 -4.88 46.31
C GLY A 71 15.55 -4.87 45.24
N ASP A 72 15.21 -4.73 43.95
CA ASP A 72 16.21 -4.76 42.88
C ASP A 72 17.21 -3.60 42.99
N GLN A 73 18.47 -3.86 42.65
CA GLN A 73 19.55 -2.88 42.63
C GLN A 73 19.18 -1.58 41.87
N TYR A 74 18.48 -1.71 40.74
CA TYR A 74 18.08 -0.57 39.89
C TYR A 74 16.63 -0.12 40.11
N GLY A 75 15.96 -0.58 41.16
CA GLY A 75 14.58 -0.23 41.47
C GLY A 75 14.36 1.29 41.53
N SER A 76 15.33 2.02 42.10
CA SER A 76 15.27 3.49 42.29
C SER A 76 15.57 4.31 41.01
N VAL A 77 15.98 3.67 39.91
CA VAL A 77 16.18 4.36 38.62
C VAL A 77 14.83 4.88 38.11
N PRO A 78 14.77 6.09 37.51
CA PRO A 78 13.52 6.64 36.99
C PRO A 78 12.77 5.68 36.05
N SER A 79 11.48 5.48 36.29
CA SER A 79 10.66 4.54 35.51
C SER A 79 10.59 4.86 34.02
N SER A 80 10.67 6.14 33.63
CA SER A 80 10.74 6.56 32.22
C SER A 80 11.95 5.96 31.50
N ALA A 81 13.12 6.04 32.13
CA ALA A 81 14.37 5.48 31.61
C ALA A 81 14.32 3.96 31.54
N LYS A 82 13.89 3.31 32.63
CA LYS A 82 13.80 1.85 32.68
C LYS A 82 12.86 1.29 31.61
N ASN A 83 11.66 1.87 31.50
CA ASN A 83 10.66 1.47 30.51
C ASN A 83 11.14 1.71 29.08
N TYR A 84 11.85 2.81 28.83
CA TYR A 84 12.38 3.11 27.50
C TYR A 84 13.42 2.07 27.08
N PHE A 85 14.48 1.87 27.87
CA PHE A 85 15.54 0.94 27.51
C PHE A 85 15.09 -0.52 27.49
N PHE A 86 14.20 -0.92 28.41
CA PHE A 86 13.61 -2.26 28.36
C PHE A 86 12.92 -2.54 27.03
N LYS A 87 12.12 -1.58 26.52
CA LYS A 87 11.44 -1.71 25.23
C LYS A 87 12.43 -1.72 24.06
N VAL A 88 13.43 -0.84 24.08
CA VAL A 88 14.47 -0.81 23.02
C VAL A 88 15.14 -2.18 22.88
N ASP A 89 15.44 -2.84 23.99
CA ASP A 89 16.24 -4.06 23.99
C ASP A 89 15.41 -5.34 23.85
N ASN A 90 14.13 -5.33 24.28
CA ASN A 90 13.33 -6.55 24.39
C ASN A 90 12.07 -6.57 23.51
N TYR A 91 11.79 -5.50 22.76
CA TYR A 91 10.65 -5.46 21.84
C TYR A 91 11.15 -5.59 20.40
N ASP A 92 10.50 -6.45 19.63
CA ASP A 92 10.80 -6.71 18.24
C ASP A 92 9.52 -6.70 17.41
N TYR A 93 9.28 -5.56 16.77
CA TYR A 93 8.21 -5.33 15.82
C TYR A 93 8.80 -5.33 14.40
N VAL A 94 8.48 -6.35 13.63
CA VAL A 94 8.90 -6.51 12.24
C VAL A 94 7.70 -6.38 11.33
N ARG A 95 7.75 -5.44 10.38
CA ARG A 95 6.73 -5.29 9.34
C ARG A 95 7.36 -5.60 7.99
N LYS A 96 6.97 -6.72 7.38
CA LYS A 96 7.36 -7.11 6.03
C LYS A 96 6.29 -6.63 5.06
N GLU A 97 6.66 -5.83 4.08
CA GLU A 97 5.75 -5.39 3.03
C GLU A 97 6.23 -5.93 1.69
N THR A 98 5.34 -6.55 0.93
CA THR A 98 5.62 -7.09 -0.39
C THR A 98 4.61 -6.53 -1.38
N VAL A 99 5.12 -6.01 -2.48
CA VAL A 99 4.30 -5.43 -3.55
C VAL A 99 4.59 -6.15 -4.84
N ILE A 100 3.53 -6.67 -5.45
CA ILE A 100 3.57 -7.42 -6.70
C ILE A 100 2.66 -6.71 -7.71
N ARG A 101 3.23 -6.30 -8.85
CA ARG A 101 2.49 -5.60 -9.90
C ARG A 101 2.78 -6.19 -11.29
N PRO A 102 2.03 -7.21 -11.73
CA PRO A 102 2.07 -7.66 -13.10
C PRO A 102 1.24 -6.74 -14.00
N THR A 103 1.69 -6.57 -15.24
CA THR A 103 0.95 -5.94 -16.32
C THR A 103 1.05 -6.81 -17.56
N PHE A 104 -0.01 -6.84 -18.36
CA PHE A 104 -0.06 -7.52 -19.63
C PHE A 104 -0.78 -6.64 -20.63
N GLU A 105 -0.30 -6.63 -21.87
CA GLU A 105 -0.81 -5.81 -22.95
C GLU A 105 -0.73 -6.57 -24.27
N VAL A 106 -1.79 -6.49 -25.06
CA VAL A 106 -1.88 -7.00 -26.43
C VAL A 106 -2.35 -5.87 -27.31
N ASN A 107 -1.58 -5.55 -28.32
CA ASN A 107 -1.90 -4.56 -29.34
C ASN A 107 -2.18 -5.28 -30.66
N VAL A 108 -3.32 -4.98 -31.27
CA VAL A 108 -3.77 -5.55 -32.53
C VAL A 108 -4.04 -4.43 -33.53
N LYS A 109 -3.30 -4.40 -34.63
CA LYS A 109 -3.56 -3.54 -35.78
C LYS A 109 -4.59 -4.24 -36.68
N MET A 110 -5.87 -3.92 -36.52
CA MET A 110 -6.94 -4.53 -37.31
C MET A 110 -6.92 -4.05 -38.76
N THR A 111 -6.72 -2.75 -38.95
CA THR A 111 -6.51 -2.11 -40.27
C THR A 111 -5.48 -0.98 -40.11
N ASP A 112 -5.14 -0.28 -41.19
CA ASP A 112 -4.27 0.91 -41.09
C ASP A 112 -4.89 2.05 -40.28
N TRP A 113 -6.21 2.07 -40.16
CA TRP A 113 -6.97 3.12 -39.48
C TRP A 113 -7.61 2.65 -38.18
N LEU A 114 -7.60 1.35 -37.85
CA LEU A 114 -8.23 0.79 -36.65
C LEU A 114 -7.25 -0.08 -35.88
N LYS A 115 -7.09 0.22 -34.60
CA LYS A 115 -6.28 -0.52 -33.63
C LYS A 115 -7.13 -0.94 -32.45
N PHE A 116 -6.81 -2.09 -31.89
CA PHE A 116 -7.36 -2.57 -30.63
C PHE A 116 -6.22 -2.84 -29.66
N LYS A 117 -6.40 -2.45 -28.40
CA LYS A 117 -5.49 -2.73 -27.31
C LYS A 117 -6.26 -3.40 -26.18
N ALA A 118 -5.82 -4.57 -25.74
CA ALA A 118 -6.28 -5.19 -24.51
C ALA A 118 -5.17 -5.08 -23.46
N ASP A 119 -5.52 -4.63 -22.26
CA ASP A 119 -4.57 -4.52 -21.14
C ASP A 119 -5.16 -5.07 -19.85
N ALA A 120 -4.31 -5.69 -19.04
CA ALA A 120 -4.62 -6.16 -17.71
C ALA A 120 -3.50 -5.75 -16.76
N ASN A 121 -3.87 -5.26 -15.59
CA ASN A 121 -2.93 -4.92 -14.53
C ASN A 121 -3.47 -5.35 -13.17
N MET A 122 -2.56 -5.78 -12.30
CA MET A 122 -2.88 -6.11 -10.92
C MET A 122 -1.90 -5.41 -9.99
N ASN A 123 -2.38 -4.92 -8.86
CA ASN A 123 -1.55 -4.49 -7.75
C ASN A 123 -1.93 -5.31 -6.51
N ARG A 124 -0.99 -6.10 -6.01
CA ARG A 124 -1.14 -6.84 -4.76
C ARG A 124 -0.15 -6.33 -3.73
N TYR A 125 -0.69 -5.78 -2.65
CA TYR A 125 0.06 -5.34 -1.48
C TYR A 125 -0.16 -6.37 -0.37
N TYR A 126 0.93 -6.90 0.17
CA TYR A 126 0.93 -7.88 1.24
C TYR A 126 1.78 -7.36 2.38
N THR A 127 1.18 -7.13 3.54
CA THR A 127 1.86 -6.72 4.76
C THR A 127 1.77 -7.85 5.77
N SER A 128 2.90 -8.29 6.31
CA SER A 128 2.98 -9.25 7.41
C SER A 128 3.73 -8.60 8.55
N ILE A 129 3.07 -8.48 9.69
CA ILE A 129 3.63 -7.93 10.91
C ILE A 129 3.83 -9.08 11.90
N GLU A 130 4.99 -9.10 12.53
CA GLU A 130 5.30 -9.94 13.68
C GLU A 130 5.71 -9.01 14.83
N ASP A 131 5.01 -9.10 15.95
CA ASP A 131 5.21 -8.26 17.13
C ASP A 131 5.54 -9.14 18.33
N LYS A 132 6.75 -8.96 18.87
CA LYS A 132 7.30 -9.67 20.02
C LYS A 132 7.60 -8.67 21.11
N GLN A 133 6.97 -8.82 22.25
CA GLN A 133 7.19 -7.95 23.41
C GLN A 133 7.43 -8.84 24.62
N LEU A 134 8.62 -8.77 25.20
CA LEU A 134 8.91 -9.49 26.44
C LEU A 134 8.08 -8.89 27.59
N GLY A 135 7.66 -9.74 28.53
CA GLY A 135 6.96 -9.28 29.72
C GLY A 135 7.89 -8.50 30.65
N SER A 136 7.40 -7.37 31.16
CA SER A 136 8.14 -6.48 32.05
C SER A 136 7.95 -6.80 33.53
N GLY A 137 7.09 -7.76 33.87
CA GLY A 137 6.77 -8.13 35.25
C GLY A 137 7.74 -9.14 35.85
N TYR A 138 7.40 -9.63 37.04
CA TYR A 138 8.19 -10.62 37.77
C TYR A 138 8.44 -11.87 36.93
N ALA A 139 9.69 -12.34 36.90
CA ALA A 139 10.16 -13.42 36.04
C ALA A 139 9.80 -13.21 34.55
N ASN A 140 9.77 -11.96 34.08
CA ASN A 140 9.30 -11.55 32.75
C ASN A 140 7.82 -11.88 32.48
N GLU A 141 6.98 -11.88 33.53
CA GLU A 141 5.55 -12.08 33.40
C GLU A 141 4.90 -11.00 32.53
N GLY A 142 3.89 -11.41 31.76
CA GLY A 142 3.17 -10.56 30.82
C GLY A 142 3.68 -10.78 29.41
N GLY A 143 3.93 -9.68 28.70
CA GLY A 143 4.42 -9.69 27.32
C GLY A 143 3.31 -9.93 26.30
N TYR A 144 3.71 -9.97 25.04
CA TYR A 144 2.80 -10.09 23.92
C TYR A 144 3.50 -10.73 22.73
N TYR A 145 2.80 -11.66 22.08
CA TYR A 145 3.15 -12.12 20.75
C TYR A 145 1.94 -11.98 19.83
N GLY A 146 2.14 -11.40 18.65
CA GLY A 146 1.09 -11.23 17.66
C GLY A 146 1.61 -11.29 16.24
N ILE A 147 0.76 -11.83 15.36
CA ILE A 147 0.98 -11.85 13.92
C ILE A 147 -0.21 -11.16 13.27
N THR A 148 0.05 -10.17 12.42
CA THR A 148 -0.97 -9.51 11.60
C THR A 148 -0.64 -9.69 10.13
N GLN A 149 -1.66 -9.90 9.31
CA GLN A 149 -1.58 -10.01 7.87
C GLN A 149 -2.62 -9.10 7.23
N ASP A 150 -2.16 -8.20 6.36
CA ASP A 150 -3.01 -7.36 5.53
C ASP A 150 -2.75 -7.66 4.07
N ILE A 151 -3.82 -7.89 3.30
CA ILE A 151 -3.74 -8.12 1.87
C ILE A 151 -4.65 -7.12 1.18
N LYS A 152 -4.12 -6.33 0.26
CA LYS A 152 -4.90 -5.45 -0.61
C LYS A 152 -4.65 -5.81 -2.06
N GLU A 153 -5.71 -6.12 -2.78
CA GLU A 153 -5.68 -6.51 -4.18
C GLU A 153 -6.48 -5.52 -5.01
N GLN A 154 -5.90 -5.09 -6.12
CA GLN A 154 -6.54 -4.25 -7.12
C GLN A 154 -6.28 -4.89 -8.47
N PHE A 155 -7.33 -5.08 -9.26
CA PHE A 155 -7.27 -5.67 -10.58
C PHE A 155 -8.03 -4.80 -11.55
N THR A 156 -7.40 -4.50 -12.68
CA THR A 156 -8.00 -3.74 -13.77
C THR A 156 -7.78 -4.51 -15.07
N VAL A 157 -8.82 -4.66 -15.86
CA VAL A 157 -8.72 -5.18 -17.23
C VAL A 157 -9.53 -4.30 -18.15
N GLY A 158 -8.99 -3.99 -19.31
CA GLY A 158 -9.66 -3.13 -20.26
C GLY A 158 -9.33 -3.45 -21.71
N GLY A 159 -10.20 -2.98 -22.59
CA GLY A 159 -10.05 -3.03 -24.03
C GLY A 159 -10.29 -1.64 -24.61
N THR A 160 -9.41 -1.18 -25.48
CA THR A 160 -9.48 0.11 -26.16
C THR A 160 -9.46 -0.09 -27.66
N PHE A 161 -10.51 0.36 -28.35
CA PHE A 161 -10.49 0.59 -29.79
C PHE A 161 -10.01 2.00 -30.07
N THR A 162 -9.14 2.17 -31.05
CA THR A 162 -8.67 3.47 -31.53
C THR A 162 -8.78 3.50 -33.04
N ALA A 163 -9.56 4.45 -33.55
CA ALA A 163 -9.72 4.68 -34.97
C ALA A 163 -9.08 6.03 -35.35
N SER A 164 -8.37 6.08 -36.48
CA SER A 164 -7.83 7.31 -37.05
C SER A 164 -7.75 7.17 -38.56
N LYS A 165 -8.51 8.01 -39.28
CA LYS A 165 -8.57 8.00 -40.73
C LYS A 165 -8.49 9.42 -41.28
N GLN A 166 -7.61 9.61 -42.25
CA GLN A 166 -7.51 10.84 -43.02
C GLN A 166 -8.28 10.69 -44.34
N ILE A 167 -9.17 11.63 -44.63
CA ILE A 167 -10.00 11.67 -45.84
C ILE A 167 -9.84 13.07 -46.46
N LYS A 168 -8.95 13.17 -47.46
CA LYS A 168 -8.56 14.46 -48.08
C LYS A 168 -8.12 15.47 -47.01
N ASP A 169 -8.81 16.60 -46.90
CA ASP A 169 -8.55 17.67 -45.94
C ASP A 169 -9.14 17.41 -44.54
N PHE A 170 -9.86 16.31 -44.35
CA PHE A 170 -10.48 15.95 -43.08
C PHE A 170 -9.68 14.86 -42.35
N SER A 171 -9.50 15.03 -41.04
CA SER A 171 -9.00 14.00 -40.12
C SER A 171 -10.09 13.62 -39.13
N LEU A 172 -10.46 12.34 -39.08
CA LEU A 172 -11.35 11.81 -38.06
C LEU A 172 -10.56 10.82 -37.22
N GLY A 173 -10.56 11.02 -35.92
CA GLY A 173 -9.94 10.11 -34.97
C GLY A 173 -10.78 9.94 -33.72
N GLY A 174 -10.55 8.88 -32.97
CA GLY A 174 -11.26 8.64 -31.73
C GLY A 174 -10.86 7.34 -31.09
N PHE A 175 -11.33 7.15 -29.87
CA PHE A 175 -11.18 5.88 -29.17
C PHE A 175 -12.43 5.56 -28.35
N ALA A 176 -12.62 4.27 -28.09
CA ALA A 176 -13.59 3.76 -27.13
C ALA A 176 -12.89 2.73 -26.24
N ARG A 177 -12.96 2.89 -24.92
CA ARG A 177 -12.38 2.01 -23.92
C ARG A 177 -13.48 1.43 -23.04
N PHE A 178 -13.39 0.14 -22.77
CA PHE A 178 -14.16 -0.54 -21.74
C PHE A 178 -13.19 -1.03 -20.67
N GLU A 179 -13.54 -0.87 -19.40
CA GLU A 179 -12.69 -1.24 -18.28
C GLU A 179 -13.51 -1.89 -17.17
N TYR A 180 -12.95 -2.94 -16.58
CA TYR A 180 -13.42 -3.59 -15.37
C TYR A 180 -12.35 -3.40 -14.30
N TYR A 181 -12.75 -2.79 -13.18
CA TYR A 181 -11.91 -2.59 -12.01
C TYR A 181 -12.51 -3.29 -10.79
N ASN A 182 -11.70 -4.04 -10.06
CA ASN A 182 -12.07 -4.69 -8.82
C ASN A 182 -10.99 -4.48 -7.76
N THR A 183 -11.39 -4.13 -6.54
CA THR A 183 -10.49 -4.02 -5.38
C THR A 183 -11.08 -4.74 -4.18
N SER A 184 -10.22 -5.28 -3.32
CA SER A 184 -10.57 -5.93 -2.05
C SER A 184 -9.45 -5.75 -1.04
N SER A 185 -9.79 -5.71 0.25
CA SER A 185 -8.84 -5.70 1.36
C SER A 185 -9.21 -6.78 2.37
N GLN A 186 -8.22 -7.52 2.85
CA GLN A 186 -8.34 -8.54 3.88
C GLN A 186 -7.40 -8.20 5.02
N HIS A 187 -7.90 -8.31 6.24
CA HIS A 187 -7.15 -8.17 7.48
C HIS A 187 -7.30 -9.45 8.30
N SER A 188 -6.20 -9.94 8.85
CA SER A 188 -6.21 -11.03 9.82
C SER A 188 -5.16 -10.78 10.89
N LYS A 189 -5.50 -11.04 12.15
CA LYS A 189 -4.56 -10.96 13.26
C LYS A 189 -4.84 -12.07 14.26
N VAL A 190 -3.76 -12.66 14.76
CA VAL A 190 -3.79 -13.62 15.86
C VAL A 190 -2.77 -13.19 16.90
N SER A 191 -3.13 -13.21 18.17
CA SER A 191 -2.25 -12.78 19.26
C SER A 191 -2.51 -13.49 20.57
N THR A 192 -1.48 -13.56 21.41
CA THR A 192 -1.59 -14.02 22.81
C THR A 192 -2.47 -13.09 23.62
N ASP A 193 -3.16 -13.62 24.63
CA ASP A 193 -3.99 -12.86 25.57
C ASP A 193 -3.59 -13.13 27.02
N GLY A 194 -3.52 -12.06 27.82
CA GLY A 194 -3.13 -12.14 29.23
C GLY A 194 -1.64 -12.42 29.48
N GLY A 195 -0.78 -12.29 28.46
CA GLY A 195 0.65 -12.58 28.55
C GLY A 195 1.02 -13.98 28.08
N MET A 196 2.31 -14.29 28.15
CA MET A 196 2.85 -15.58 27.73
C MET A 196 3.01 -16.57 28.90
N VAL A 197 2.83 -17.86 28.63
CA VAL A 197 3.01 -18.92 29.65
C VAL A 197 4.50 -19.07 29.97
N VAL A 198 5.32 -19.20 28.91
CA VAL A 198 6.78 -19.22 28.99
C VAL A 198 7.32 -17.91 28.42
N PRO A 199 7.85 -17.00 29.24
CA PRO A 199 8.40 -15.74 28.74
C PRO A 199 9.55 -15.95 27.75
N GLY A 200 9.57 -15.17 26.66
CA GLY A 200 10.63 -15.21 25.64
C GLY A 200 10.42 -16.25 24.53
N GLU A 201 9.38 -17.08 24.62
CA GLU A 201 9.02 -18.04 23.58
C GLU A 201 7.91 -17.50 22.67
N TRP A 202 8.19 -17.38 21.36
CA TRP A 202 7.38 -16.60 20.43
C TRP A 202 6.45 -17.47 19.56
N PHE A 203 5.33 -17.92 20.13
CA PHE A 203 4.27 -18.60 19.37
C PHE A 203 2.89 -18.32 19.99
N VAL A 204 1.83 -18.26 19.16
CA VAL A 204 0.49 -17.80 19.59
C VAL A 204 -0.21 -18.72 20.59
N GLU A 205 0.16 -20.01 20.63
CA GLU A 205 -0.36 -20.95 21.64
C GLU A 205 0.30 -20.75 23.01
N ASN A 206 1.41 -20.01 23.10
CA ASN A 206 2.06 -19.65 24.35
C ASN A 206 1.29 -18.53 25.06
N SER A 207 -0.03 -18.66 25.18
CA SER A 207 -0.93 -17.65 25.69
C SER A 207 -1.50 -18.09 27.03
N LYS A 208 -1.49 -17.22 28.05
CA LYS A 208 -2.05 -17.55 29.36
C LYS A 208 -3.57 -17.73 29.32
N LYS A 209 -4.25 -16.97 28.46
CA LYS A 209 -5.68 -17.08 28.19
C LYS A 209 -5.92 -17.60 26.77
N THR A 210 -7.18 -17.86 26.43
CA THR A 210 -7.57 -18.14 25.05
C THR A 210 -7.06 -17.04 24.11
N LYS A 211 -6.27 -17.43 23.10
CA LYS A 211 -5.71 -16.49 22.12
C LYS A 211 -6.80 -15.67 21.43
N LYS A 212 -6.46 -14.45 21.05
CA LYS A 212 -7.33 -13.54 20.30
C LYS A 212 -7.10 -13.73 18.81
N SER A 213 -8.20 -13.78 18.06
CA SER A 213 -8.18 -13.88 16.60
C SER A 213 -9.23 -12.94 16.00
N GLU A 214 -8.84 -12.22 14.97
CA GLU A 214 -9.72 -11.37 14.16
C GLU A 214 -9.42 -11.60 12.68
N SER A 215 -10.48 -11.61 11.86
CA SER A 215 -10.35 -11.71 10.41
C SER A 215 -11.51 -10.97 9.77
N THR A 216 -11.23 -10.12 8.79
CA THR A 216 -12.24 -9.30 8.13
C THR A 216 -11.87 -9.08 6.67
N ILE A 217 -12.87 -9.09 5.80
CA ILE A 217 -12.75 -8.65 4.40
C ILE A 217 -13.55 -7.35 4.28
N SER A 218 -12.94 -6.31 3.72
CA SER A 218 -13.50 -4.97 3.61
C SER A 218 -12.98 -4.25 2.36
N GLY A 219 -13.46 -3.02 2.12
CA GLY A 219 -12.96 -2.19 1.02
C GLY A 219 -13.22 -2.78 -0.38
N SER A 220 -14.18 -3.70 -0.49
CA SER A 220 -14.55 -4.35 -1.75
C SER A 220 -15.31 -3.38 -2.65
N LYS A 221 -14.76 -3.07 -3.82
CA LYS A 221 -15.42 -2.20 -4.81
C LYS A 221 -15.21 -2.76 -6.22
N ARG A 222 -16.29 -2.77 -6.99
CA ARG A 222 -16.33 -3.17 -8.40
C ARG A 222 -16.84 -2.01 -9.23
N ILE A 223 -16.16 -1.73 -10.34
CA ILE A 223 -16.53 -0.68 -11.29
C ILE A 223 -16.44 -1.28 -12.68
N ILE A 224 -17.47 -1.04 -13.48
CA ILE A 224 -17.44 -1.26 -14.92
C ILE A 224 -17.57 0.11 -15.56
N SER A 225 -16.70 0.43 -16.52
CA SER A 225 -16.72 1.74 -17.16
C SER A 225 -16.55 1.66 -18.66
N ALA A 226 -17.22 2.57 -19.36
CA ALA A 226 -17.04 2.82 -20.77
C ALA A 226 -16.65 4.28 -20.99
N ILE A 227 -15.61 4.50 -21.78
CA ILE A 227 -15.04 5.81 -22.07
C ILE A 227 -14.98 5.94 -23.58
N PHE A 228 -15.41 7.05 -24.15
CA PHE A 228 -15.19 7.29 -25.57
C PHE A 228 -14.81 8.75 -25.83
N ALA A 229 -13.99 8.95 -26.84
CA ALA A 229 -13.63 10.27 -27.34
C ALA A 229 -13.63 10.28 -28.87
N LEU A 230 -14.14 11.37 -29.44
CA LEU A 230 -14.10 11.65 -30.88
C LEU A 230 -13.36 12.96 -31.10
N ASN A 231 -12.51 12.99 -32.13
CA ASN A 231 -11.73 14.14 -32.57
C ASN A 231 -11.97 14.33 -34.07
N LEU A 232 -12.42 15.51 -34.46
CA LEU A 232 -12.56 15.92 -35.86
C LEU A 232 -11.53 17.01 -36.17
N GLY A 233 -11.05 17.05 -37.40
CA GLY A 233 -10.13 18.07 -37.87
C GLY A 233 -10.36 18.33 -39.35
N TRP A 234 -10.27 19.59 -39.76
CA TRP A 234 -10.45 19.99 -41.15
C TRP A 234 -9.42 21.06 -41.52
N LYS A 235 -8.79 20.89 -42.69
CA LYS A 235 -7.83 21.85 -43.25
C LYS A 235 -8.56 22.81 -44.20
N ILE A 236 -8.48 24.11 -43.91
CA ILE A 236 -8.91 25.20 -44.80
C ILE A 236 -7.67 26.04 -45.13
N ASN A 237 -7.42 26.30 -46.43
CA ASN A 237 -6.45 27.28 -46.96
C ASN A 237 -5.41 27.80 -45.95
N SER A 238 -4.30 27.05 -45.81
CA SER A 238 -3.12 27.41 -44.99
C SER A 238 -3.28 27.41 -43.46
N ILE A 239 -4.46 27.11 -42.91
CA ILE A 239 -4.73 27.13 -41.45
C ILE A 239 -5.13 25.73 -40.95
N TRP A 240 -4.56 25.30 -39.82
CA TRP A 240 -4.95 24.08 -39.12
C TRP A 240 -6.04 24.40 -38.09
N MET A 241 -7.25 23.88 -38.31
CA MET A 241 -8.35 23.95 -37.35
C MET A 241 -8.57 22.55 -36.73
N LEU A 242 -8.30 22.41 -35.43
CA LEU A 242 -8.77 21.27 -34.63
C LEU A 242 -10.19 21.60 -34.18
N GLN A 243 -11.19 20.81 -34.58
CA GLN A 243 -12.58 21.08 -34.28
C GLN A 243 -13.19 19.89 -33.53
N ASP A 244 -13.57 20.14 -32.29
CA ASP A 244 -14.38 19.30 -31.39
C ASP A 244 -13.72 18.02 -30.84
N VAL A 245 -13.52 18.06 -29.51
CA VAL A 245 -13.36 16.85 -28.68
C VAL A 245 -14.67 16.62 -27.94
N MET A 246 -15.36 15.52 -28.25
CA MET A 246 -16.49 15.02 -27.44
C MET A 246 -15.96 13.88 -26.58
N THR A 247 -15.89 14.06 -25.27
CA THR A 247 -15.56 12.99 -24.32
C THR A 247 -16.79 12.59 -23.51
N GLY A 248 -17.10 11.29 -23.49
CA GLY A 248 -18.12 10.71 -22.63
C GLY A 248 -17.53 9.66 -21.70
N LEU A 249 -17.90 9.72 -20.43
CA LEU A 249 -17.55 8.73 -19.40
C LEU A 249 -18.83 8.16 -18.80
N LEU A 250 -18.96 6.83 -18.84
CA LEU A 250 -20.02 6.08 -18.18
C LEU A 250 -19.38 5.19 -17.10
N HIS A 251 -19.75 5.42 -15.85
CA HIS A 251 -19.37 4.54 -14.73
C HIS A 251 -20.60 3.80 -14.20
N TRP A 252 -20.48 2.47 -14.11
CA TRP A 252 -21.39 1.63 -13.33
C TRP A 252 -20.73 1.26 -12.01
N TYR A 253 -21.22 1.86 -10.93
CA TYR A 253 -21.02 1.36 -9.57
C TYR A 253 -22.17 0.42 -9.26
N MET A 254 -21.93 -0.69 -8.57
CA MET A 254 -23.07 -1.31 -7.86
C MET A 254 -23.34 -0.42 -6.63
N PRO A 255 -24.40 0.43 -6.57
CA PRO A 255 -25.66 0.43 -7.36
C PRO A 255 -26.00 1.72 -8.17
N ILE A 256 -25.05 2.61 -8.50
CA ILE A 256 -25.32 3.93 -9.12
C ILE A 256 -24.67 4.05 -10.50
N VAL A 257 -25.39 4.64 -11.46
CA VAL A 257 -24.90 5.01 -12.80
C VAL A 257 -24.61 6.51 -12.84
N GLN A 258 -23.42 6.91 -13.29
CA GLN A 258 -23.06 8.31 -13.48
C GLN A 258 -22.60 8.53 -14.93
N VAL A 259 -23.19 9.55 -15.58
CA VAL A 259 -22.86 10.00 -16.95
C VAL A 259 -22.23 11.39 -16.83
N ILE A 260 -21.03 11.55 -17.40
CA ILE A 260 -20.37 12.87 -17.53
C ILE A 260 -20.02 13.08 -18.99
N THR A 261 -20.47 14.19 -19.58
CA THR A 261 -20.16 14.62 -20.94
C THR A 261 -19.45 15.96 -20.92
N HIS A 262 -18.38 16.09 -21.71
CA HIS A 262 -17.68 17.35 -21.93
C HIS A 262 -17.45 17.57 -23.43
N THR A 263 -17.65 18.82 -23.86
CA THR A 263 -17.41 19.33 -25.21
C THR A 263 -16.47 20.52 -25.10
N SER A 264 -15.44 20.60 -25.95
CA SER A 264 -14.53 21.75 -25.99
C SER A 264 -14.12 22.09 -27.42
N ILE A 265 -14.12 23.39 -27.74
CA ILE A 265 -13.69 23.98 -29.03
C ILE A 265 -12.40 24.75 -28.78
N LEU A 266 -11.33 24.46 -29.51
CA LEU A 266 -10.05 25.18 -29.45
C LEU A 266 -9.67 25.68 -30.85
N LEU A 267 -9.79 27.00 -31.07
CA LEU A 267 -9.29 27.67 -32.26
C LEU A 267 -7.79 27.95 -32.10
N TYR A 268 -6.96 27.43 -33.00
CA TYR A 268 -5.54 27.80 -33.10
C TYR A 268 -5.29 28.58 -34.40
N GLN A 269 -4.75 29.79 -34.26
CA GLN A 269 -4.31 30.61 -35.39
C GLN A 269 -2.78 30.51 -35.49
N VAL A 270 -2.29 29.73 -36.45
CA VAL A 270 -0.85 29.70 -36.77
C VAL A 270 -0.55 30.92 -37.63
N HIS A 271 0.12 31.91 -37.05
CA HIS A 271 0.70 33.01 -37.82
C HIS A 271 2.01 32.49 -38.44
N GLY A 272 2.13 32.66 -39.77
CA GLY A 272 3.31 32.25 -40.54
C GLY A 272 4.53 33.12 -40.30
#